data_AF-A2E822-F1
#
_entry.id   AF-A2E822-F1
#
_cell.length_a   1.000
_cell.length_b   1.000
_cell.length_c   1.000
_cell.angle_alpha   90.00
_cell.angle_beta   90.00
_cell.angle_gamma   90.00
#
_symmetry.space_group_name_H-M   'P 1'
#
loop_
_entity.id
_entity.type
_entity.pdbx_description
1 polymer ?
#
loop_
_entity_poly.entity_id
_entity_poly.type
_entity_poly.pdbx_seq_one_letter_code
_entity_poly.pdbx_strand_id
1 'polypeptide(L)'
;MCSQYIEKYGDFIDAYDKLFHLKADETIEVVFDLITEIIVSKYKTAFKDLILSILTAIQYNYGSVALYIKILNQILAKYAFSYKNLLQDRYISGISQRLRLNISINSDISSQVDFNRGSFPKENEIQYIIMHDQIDKFREYISENSLEGVSISLPIFFKFFSTIDPFSPIEACCYF
;
A
#
# COMPACT_ATOMS: atom_id res chain seq x y z
N MET A 1 -14.16 24.61 18.23
CA MET A 1 -13.15 24.76 17.15
C MET A 1 -12.91 23.44 16.41
N CYS A 2 -12.84 22.28 17.06
CA CYS A 2 -12.59 21.00 16.37
C CYS A 2 -13.72 20.57 15.40
N SER A 3 -15.00 20.78 15.73
CA SER A 3 -16.14 20.35 14.89
C SER A 3 -16.22 21.05 13.53
N GLN A 4 -15.95 22.36 13.47
CA GLN A 4 -16.04 23.13 12.22
C GLN A 4 -14.99 22.72 11.17
N TYR A 5 -13.81 22.26 11.61
CA TYR A 5 -12.79 21.75 10.71
C TYR A 5 -13.12 20.34 10.22
N ILE A 6 -13.65 19.48 11.09
CA ILE A 6 -14.13 18.15 10.70
C ILE A 6 -15.24 18.28 9.65
N GLU A 7 -16.21 19.17 9.85
CA GLU A 7 -17.27 19.43 8.88
C GLU A 7 -16.74 20.01 7.55
N LYS A 8 -15.72 20.88 7.60
CA LYS A 8 -15.14 21.50 6.40
C LYS A 8 -14.30 20.55 5.55
N TYR A 9 -13.65 19.57 6.18
CA TYR A 9 -12.73 18.63 5.53
C TYR A 9 -13.24 17.18 5.56
N GLY A 10 -14.52 16.97 5.88
CA GLY A 10 -15.09 15.64 6.06
C GLY A 10 -14.90 14.75 4.84
N ASP A 11 -15.21 15.25 3.65
CA ASP A 11 -15.05 14.48 2.42
C ASP A 11 -13.58 14.19 2.06
N PHE A 12 -12.67 15.11 2.40
CA PHE A 12 -11.23 14.84 2.26
C PHE A 12 -10.78 13.71 3.21
N ILE A 13 -11.23 13.75 4.46
CA ILE A 13 -10.94 12.72 5.46
C ILE A 13 -11.52 11.39 5.00
N ASP A 14 -12.78 11.37 4.55
CA ASP A 14 -13.46 10.17 4.06
C ASP A 14 -12.77 9.59 2.81
N ALA A 15 -12.31 10.45 1.89
CA ALA A 15 -11.56 10.00 0.72
C ALA A 15 -10.21 9.36 1.11
N TYR A 16 -9.52 9.89 2.12
CA TYR A 16 -8.29 9.31 2.64
C TYR A 16 -8.53 8.05 3.47
N ASP A 17 -9.59 8.02 4.28
CA ASP A 17 -10.01 6.82 4.99
C ASP A 17 -10.27 5.68 4.01
N LYS A 18 -10.99 6.00 2.93
CA LYS A 18 -11.25 5.06 1.84
C LYS A 18 -9.98 4.60 1.14
N LEU A 19 -9.07 5.52 0.87
CA LEU A 19 -7.77 5.21 0.28
C LEU A 19 -6.97 4.26 1.18
N PHE A 20 -6.95 4.43 2.50
CA PHE A 20 -6.12 3.59 3.39
C PHE A 20 -6.78 2.24 3.72
N HIS A 21 -8.10 2.17 3.68
CA HIS A 21 -8.88 0.96 4.02
C HIS A 21 -9.48 0.27 2.78
N LEU A 22 -8.77 0.32 1.65
CA LEU A 22 -9.18 -0.36 0.42
C LEU A 22 -9.41 -1.86 0.67
N LYS A 23 -10.58 -2.35 0.28
CA LYS A 23 -10.96 -3.77 0.41
C LYS A 23 -10.89 -4.51 -0.94
N ALA A 24 -10.82 -5.84 -0.85
CA ALA A 24 -10.69 -6.70 -2.03
C ALA A 24 -11.92 -6.72 -2.95
N ASP A 25 -13.11 -6.45 -2.40
CA ASP A 25 -14.40 -6.43 -3.08
C ASP A 25 -14.73 -5.07 -3.73
N GLU A 26 -13.87 -4.07 -3.54
CA GLU A 26 -14.11 -2.73 -4.09
C GLU A 26 -13.75 -2.63 -5.56
N THR A 27 -14.60 -1.93 -6.30
CA THR A 27 -14.29 -1.56 -7.69
C THR A 27 -13.23 -0.48 -7.71
N ILE A 28 -12.16 -0.72 -8.45
CA ILE A 28 -11.02 0.19 -8.61
C ILE A 28 -11.48 1.55 -9.13
N GLU A 29 -12.46 1.54 -10.04
CA GLU A 29 -13.02 2.72 -10.69
C GLU A 29 -13.66 3.67 -9.67
N VAL A 30 -14.44 3.15 -8.73
CA VAL A 30 -15.09 3.97 -7.69
C VAL A 30 -14.05 4.67 -6.81
N VAL A 31 -13.00 3.96 -6.41
CA VAL A 31 -11.94 4.52 -5.57
C VAL A 31 -11.10 5.52 -6.35
N PHE A 32 -10.80 5.23 -7.62
CA PHE A 32 -10.08 6.13 -8.51
C PHE A 32 -10.84 7.44 -8.77
N ASP A 33 -12.16 7.35 -8.99
CA ASP A 33 -13.02 8.51 -9.19
C ASP A 33 -13.09 9.36 -7.93
N LEU A 34 -13.25 8.75 -6.74
CA LEU A 34 -13.21 9.44 -5.46
C LEU A 34 -11.88 10.20 -5.25
N ILE A 35 -10.74 9.56 -5.52
CA ILE A 35 -9.42 10.19 -5.43
C ILE A 35 -9.32 11.37 -6.41
N THR A 36 -9.78 11.19 -7.64
CA THR A 36 -9.67 12.22 -8.66
C THR A 36 -10.57 13.42 -8.34
N GLU A 37 -11.81 13.18 -7.95
CA GLU A 37 -12.79 14.24 -7.67
C GLU A 37 -12.40 15.01 -6.41
N ILE A 38 -12.16 14.31 -5.31
CA ILE A 38 -11.95 14.94 -4.02
C ILE A 38 -10.50 15.41 -3.87
N ILE A 39 -9.55 14.47 -3.89
CA ILE A 39 -8.16 14.76 -3.54
C ILE A 39 -7.50 15.63 -4.61
N VAL A 40 -7.70 15.31 -5.90
CA VAL A 40 -7.06 16.07 -6.98
C VAL A 40 -7.87 17.31 -7.36
N SER A 41 -9.17 17.18 -7.66
CA SER A 41 -9.91 18.28 -8.27
C SER A 41 -10.38 19.33 -7.26
N LYS A 42 -11.02 18.89 -6.16
CA LYS A 42 -11.52 19.79 -5.12
C LYS A 42 -10.40 20.38 -4.26
N TYR A 43 -9.54 19.52 -3.72
CA TYR A 43 -8.48 19.93 -2.78
C TYR A 43 -7.15 20.30 -3.44
N LYS A 44 -6.99 20.02 -4.74
CA LYS A 44 -5.80 20.39 -5.52
C LYS A 44 -4.49 19.89 -4.91
N THR A 45 -4.52 18.72 -4.29
CA THR A 45 -3.35 18.09 -3.70
C THR A 45 -2.26 17.97 -4.76
N ALA A 46 -1.03 18.35 -4.40
CA ALA A 46 0.08 18.27 -5.32
C ALA A 46 0.29 16.80 -5.74
N PHE A 47 0.59 16.57 -7.02
CA PHE A 47 0.71 15.22 -7.57
C PHE A 47 1.72 14.36 -6.80
N LYS A 48 2.84 14.95 -6.38
CA LYS A 48 3.84 14.29 -5.52
C LYS A 48 3.23 13.77 -4.22
N ASP A 49 2.41 14.60 -3.56
CA ASP A 49 1.81 14.26 -2.27
C ASP A 49 0.73 13.19 -2.42
N LEU A 50 -0.01 13.19 -3.54
CA LEU A 50 -0.93 12.11 -3.89
C LEU A 50 -0.18 10.78 -4.04
N ILE A 51 0.92 10.76 -4.78
CA ILE A 51 1.71 9.54 -4.98
C ILE A 51 2.29 9.06 -3.65
N LEU A 52 2.84 9.96 -2.83
CA LEU A 52 3.30 9.63 -1.48
C LEU A 52 2.16 9.07 -0.61
N SER A 53 0.95 9.63 -0.71
CA SER A 53 -0.22 9.15 0.02
C SER A 53 -0.57 7.71 -0.38
N ILE A 54 -0.61 7.40 -1.68
CA ILE A 54 -0.90 6.05 -2.17
C ILE A 54 0.19 5.07 -1.74
N LEU A 55 1.46 5.44 -1.89
CA LEU A 55 2.57 4.59 -1.44
C LEU A 55 2.54 4.34 0.07
N THR A 56 2.12 5.33 0.85
CA THR A 56 1.93 5.19 2.30
C THR A 56 0.76 4.26 2.60
N ALA A 57 -0.38 4.39 1.91
CA ALA A 57 -1.52 3.48 2.05
C ALA A 57 -1.13 2.02 1.75
N ILE A 58 -0.30 1.78 0.72
CA ILE A 58 0.25 0.43 0.44
C ILE A 58 1.04 -0.12 1.64
N GLN A 59 1.82 0.71 2.34
CA GLN A 59 2.56 0.24 3.50
C GLN A 59 1.61 -0.30 4.57
N TYR A 60 0.58 0.47 4.93
CA TYR A 60 -0.38 0.14 6.00
C TYR A 60 -1.42 -0.92 5.62
N ASN A 61 -1.66 -1.15 4.32
CA ASN A 61 -2.61 -2.14 3.82
C ASN A 61 -1.97 -2.96 2.70
N TYR A 62 -0.84 -3.60 3.02
CA TYR A 62 -0.02 -4.29 2.03
C TYR A 62 -0.71 -5.50 1.40
N GLY A 63 -1.66 -6.14 2.11
CA GLY A 63 -2.49 -7.21 1.57
C GLY A 63 -3.26 -6.78 0.30
N SER A 64 -3.53 -5.48 0.15
CA SER A 64 -4.22 -4.91 -1.01
C SER A 64 -3.28 -4.28 -2.05
N VAL A 65 -1.96 -4.54 -1.99
CA VAL A 65 -0.95 -3.92 -2.87
C VAL A 65 -1.32 -4.00 -4.35
N ALA A 66 -1.86 -5.13 -4.81
CA ALA A 66 -2.24 -5.31 -6.22
C ALA A 66 -3.31 -4.32 -6.68
N LEU A 67 -4.26 -3.95 -5.80
CA LEU A 67 -5.31 -2.98 -6.11
C LEU A 67 -4.75 -1.56 -6.13
N TYR A 68 -3.93 -1.21 -5.14
CA TYR A 68 -3.25 0.08 -5.11
C TYR A 68 -2.38 0.33 -6.34
N ILE A 69 -1.67 -0.70 -6.81
CA ILE A 69 -0.84 -0.59 -8.01
C ILE A 69 -1.68 -0.34 -9.26
N LYS A 70 -2.87 -0.93 -9.36
CA LYS A 70 -3.82 -0.62 -10.45
C LYS A 70 -4.29 0.84 -10.37
N ILE A 71 -4.67 1.32 -9.19
CA ILE A 71 -5.06 2.73 -8.97
C ILE A 71 -3.91 3.67 -9.36
N LEU A 72 -2.69 3.38 -8.88
CA LEU A 72 -1.50 4.17 -9.15
C LEU A 72 -1.22 4.27 -10.65
N ASN A 73 -1.32 3.15 -11.37
CA ASN A 73 -1.15 3.12 -12.83
C ASN A 73 -2.23 3.93 -13.56
N GLN A 74 -3.50 3.86 -13.13
CA GLN A 74 -4.56 4.68 -13.72
C GLN A 74 -4.31 6.18 -13.50
N ILE A 75 -3.81 6.57 -12.33
CA ILE A 75 -3.45 7.97 -12.03
C ILE A 75 -2.29 8.42 -12.92
N LEU A 76 -1.21 7.65 -13.00
CA LEU A 76 -0.06 7.99 -13.84
C LEU A 76 -0.45 8.13 -15.31
N ALA A 77 -1.31 7.24 -15.81
CA ALA A 77 -1.84 7.29 -17.17
C ALA A 77 -2.70 8.55 -17.40
N LYS A 78 -3.65 8.83 -16.51
CA LYS A 78 -4.58 9.98 -16.64
C LYS A 78 -3.87 11.32 -16.69
N TYR A 79 -2.81 11.49 -15.89
CA TYR A 79 -2.06 12.73 -15.81
C TYR A 79 -0.77 12.74 -16.64
N ALA A 80 -0.56 11.71 -17.48
CA ALA A 80 0.60 11.54 -18.35
C ALA A 80 1.95 11.72 -17.63
N PHE A 81 2.03 11.31 -16.35
CA PHE A 81 3.25 11.43 -15.56
C PHE A 81 4.10 10.17 -15.65
N SER A 82 5.40 10.37 -15.87
CA SER A 82 6.38 9.30 -15.76
C SER A 82 6.74 9.07 -14.29
N TYR A 83 6.49 7.85 -13.79
CA TYR A 83 6.90 7.46 -12.43
C TYR A 83 8.42 7.51 -12.27
N LYS A 84 9.18 7.35 -13.36
CA LYS A 84 10.65 7.53 -13.37
C LYS A 84 11.05 8.94 -12.89
N ASN A 85 10.28 9.97 -13.26
CA ASN A 85 10.55 11.33 -12.80
C ASN A 85 10.33 11.46 -11.30
N LEU A 86 9.32 10.76 -10.76
CA LEU A 86 9.04 10.74 -9.32
C LEU A 86 10.09 9.95 -8.53
N LEU A 87 10.71 8.91 -9.11
CA LEU A 87 11.83 8.21 -8.48
C LEU A 87 13.09 9.07 -8.28
N GLN A 88 13.19 10.24 -8.93
CA GLN A 88 14.26 11.19 -8.62
C GLN A 88 14.09 11.77 -7.20
N ASP A 89 12.87 11.74 -6.66
CA ASP A 89 12.62 12.08 -5.27
C ASP A 89 13.09 10.95 -4.33
N ARG A 90 13.97 11.29 -3.39
CA ARG A 90 14.57 10.34 -2.44
C ARG A 90 13.52 9.63 -1.58
N TYR A 91 12.43 10.30 -1.20
CA TYR A 91 11.40 9.70 -0.37
C TYR A 91 10.56 8.69 -1.15
N ILE A 92 10.12 9.06 -2.36
CA ILE A 92 9.37 8.16 -3.25
C ILE A 92 10.23 6.95 -3.62
N SER A 93 11.49 7.16 -3.99
CA SER A 93 12.44 6.08 -4.29
C SER A 93 12.61 5.14 -3.10
N GLY A 94 12.82 5.69 -1.90
CA GLY A 94 12.95 4.90 -0.68
C GLY A 94 11.71 4.07 -0.37
N ILE A 95 10.50 4.64 -0.47
CA ILE A 95 9.27 3.86 -0.25
C ILE A 95 9.08 2.79 -1.33
N SER A 96 9.34 3.12 -2.61
CA SER A 96 9.19 2.18 -3.72
C SER A 96 10.08 0.95 -3.56
N GLN A 97 11.34 1.14 -3.15
CA GLN A 97 12.28 0.04 -2.89
C GLN A 97 11.80 -0.86 -1.74
N ARG A 98 11.30 -0.25 -0.65
CA ARG A 98 10.75 -0.99 0.50
C ARG A 98 9.57 -1.87 0.14
N LEU A 99 8.69 -1.32 -0.69
CA LEU A 99 7.52 -2.01 -1.21
C LEU A 99 7.86 -3.01 -2.33
N ARG A 100 9.15 -3.13 -2.71
CA ARG A 100 9.63 -4.00 -3.79
C ARG A 100 8.87 -3.76 -5.11
N LEU A 101 8.60 -2.49 -5.39
CA LEU A 101 7.95 -2.07 -6.62
C LEU A 101 8.94 -2.09 -7.78
N ASN A 102 8.52 -2.68 -8.89
CA ASN A 102 9.22 -2.66 -10.16
C ASN A 102 8.58 -1.60 -11.05
N ILE A 103 9.39 -0.80 -11.73
CA ILE A 103 8.87 0.19 -12.68
C ILE A 103 9.37 -0.19 -14.05
N SER A 104 8.44 -0.65 -14.90
CA SER A 104 8.70 -0.84 -16.32
C SER A 104 8.41 0.48 -17.05
N ILE A 105 9.37 0.90 -17.87
CA ILE A 105 9.21 2.04 -18.76
C ILE A 105 8.96 1.45 -20.14
N ASN A 106 7.72 1.53 -20.62
CA ASN A 106 7.47 1.33 -22.04
C ASN A 106 7.91 2.59 -22.79
N SER A 107 8.38 2.43 -24.03
CA SER A 107 8.85 3.53 -24.90
C SER A 107 7.82 4.64 -25.09
N ASP A 108 6.55 4.35 -24.83
CA ASP A 108 5.41 5.21 -25.14
C ASP A 108 4.90 5.92 -23.88
N ILE A 109 5.77 6.62 -23.15
CA ILE A 109 5.46 7.61 -22.08
C ILE A 109 4.75 7.04 -20.81
N SER A 110 4.02 5.93 -20.89
CA SER A 110 3.34 5.31 -19.76
C SER A 110 4.34 4.48 -18.94
N SER A 111 4.74 5.01 -17.78
CA SER A 111 5.38 4.18 -16.77
C SER A 111 4.32 3.22 -16.21
N GLN A 112 4.62 1.93 -16.21
CA GLN A 112 3.83 0.96 -15.47
C GLN A 112 4.59 0.60 -14.20
N VAL A 113 3.91 0.75 -13.07
CA VAL A 113 4.37 0.24 -11.79
C VAL A 113 3.79 -1.16 -11.63
N ASP A 114 4.63 -2.10 -11.26
CA ASP A 114 4.25 -3.44 -10.81
C ASP A 114 4.98 -3.74 -9.50
N PHE A 115 4.74 -4.89 -8.91
CA PHE A 115 5.47 -5.37 -7.75
C PHE A 115 6.00 -6.77 -8.02
N ASN A 116 7.05 -7.17 -7.31
CA ASN A 116 7.58 -8.51 -7.44
C ASN A 116 6.62 -9.54 -6.82
N ARG A 117 5.70 -10.06 -7.64
CA ARG A 117 4.74 -11.11 -7.26
C ARG A 117 5.41 -12.38 -6.77
N GLY A 118 6.62 -12.70 -7.24
CA GLY A 118 7.38 -13.85 -6.76
C GLY A 118 7.90 -13.68 -5.32
N SER A 119 7.96 -12.44 -4.84
CA SER A 119 8.31 -12.11 -3.45
C SER A 119 7.10 -11.86 -2.55
N PHE A 120 5.90 -11.87 -3.12
CA PHE A 120 4.64 -11.75 -2.39
C PHE A 120 4.25 -13.11 -1.82
N PRO A 121 3.78 -13.18 -0.56
CA PRO A 121 3.53 -14.47 0.06
C PRO A 121 2.36 -15.18 -0.61
N LYS A 122 2.44 -16.52 -0.66
CA LYS A 122 1.39 -17.38 -1.27
C LYS A 122 0.30 -17.71 -0.26
N GLU A 123 -0.89 -18.06 -0.73
CA GLU A 123 -2.10 -18.22 0.10
C GLU A 123 -1.95 -19.10 1.36
N ASN A 124 -1.07 -20.11 1.32
CA ASN A 124 -0.85 -21.05 2.43
C ASN A 124 0.45 -20.79 3.22
N GLU A 125 1.20 -19.73 2.88
CA GLU A 125 2.38 -19.32 3.63
C GLU A 125 1.96 -18.51 4.87
N ILE A 126 2.67 -18.69 5.98
CA ILE A 126 2.33 -18.05 7.25
C ILE A 126 2.24 -16.53 7.15
N GLN A 127 3.09 -15.91 6.31
CA GLN A 127 3.05 -14.47 6.02
C GLN A 127 1.72 -14.05 5.39
N TYR A 128 1.18 -14.84 4.45
CA TYR A 128 -0.09 -14.54 3.79
C TYR A 128 -1.25 -14.68 4.77
N ILE A 129 -1.25 -15.77 5.53
CA ILE A 129 -2.27 -16.04 6.56
C ILE A 129 -2.36 -14.86 7.54
N ILE A 130 -1.22 -14.39 8.04
CA ILE A 130 -1.13 -13.23 8.95
C ILE A 130 -1.60 -11.94 8.25
N MET A 131 -1.10 -11.67 7.04
CA MET A 131 -1.41 -10.45 6.29
C MET A 131 -2.90 -10.30 5.93
N HIS A 132 -3.64 -11.40 5.89
CA HIS A 132 -5.07 -11.44 5.60
C HIS A 132 -5.94 -11.76 6.83
N ASP A 133 -5.37 -11.68 8.03
CA ASP A 133 -6.05 -11.94 9.31
C ASP A 133 -6.83 -13.28 9.33
N GLN A 134 -6.23 -14.34 8.76
CA GLN A 134 -6.85 -15.65 8.65
C GLN A 134 -6.61 -16.49 9.91
N ILE A 135 -7.15 -16.06 11.06
CA ILE A 135 -6.86 -16.63 12.38
C ILE A 135 -7.10 -18.15 12.47
N ASP A 136 -8.13 -18.66 11.80
CA ASP A 136 -8.43 -20.09 11.79
C ASP A 136 -7.34 -20.90 11.07
N LYS A 137 -6.87 -20.41 9.92
CA LYS A 137 -5.75 -21.02 9.19
C LYS A 137 -4.43 -20.86 9.95
N PHE A 138 -4.25 -19.76 10.68
CA PHE A 138 -3.07 -19.59 11.54
C PHE A 138 -3.04 -20.67 12.63
N ARG A 139 -4.17 -20.92 13.29
CA ARG A 139 -4.28 -21.97 14.32
C ARG A 139 -4.00 -23.37 13.75
N GLU A 140 -4.51 -23.66 12.56
CA GLU A 140 -4.23 -24.91 11.86
C GLU A 140 -2.72 -25.03 11.53
N TYR A 141 -2.13 -23.99 10.96
CA TYR A 141 -0.71 -23.97 10.59
C TYR A 141 0.21 -24.28 11.77
N ILE A 142 -0.01 -23.67 12.94
CA ILE A 142 0.84 -23.87 14.12
C ILE A 142 0.64 -25.23 14.80
N SER A 143 -0.43 -25.95 14.48
CA SER A 143 -0.63 -27.32 14.95
C SER A 143 0.26 -28.33 14.21
N GLU A 144 0.68 -27.97 13.00
CA GLU A 144 1.50 -28.81 12.11
C GLU A 144 2.94 -28.31 11.96
N ASN A 145 3.21 -27.03 12.25
CA ASN A 145 4.49 -26.38 12.01
C ASN A 145 5.00 -25.65 13.26
N SER A 146 6.31 -25.70 13.51
CA SER A 146 6.95 -24.88 14.54
C SER A 146 7.10 -23.44 14.08
N LEU A 147 6.90 -22.48 14.98
CA LEU A 147 7.18 -21.06 14.76
C LEU A 147 8.65 -20.70 15.07
N GLU A 148 9.44 -21.64 15.59
CA GLU A 148 10.83 -21.38 15.97
C GLU A 148 11.66 -20.98 14.74
N GLY A 149 12.34 -19.83 14.84
CA GLY A 149 13.14 -19.27 13.75
C GLY A 149 12.33 -18.67 12.59
N VAL A 150 11.00 -18.69 12.64
CA VAL A 150 10.15 -17.99 11.66
C VAL A 150 10.15 -16.51 11.97
N SER A 151 10.31 -15.70 10.93
CA SER A 151 10.35 -14.25 11.09
C SER A 151 9.68 -13.52 9.93
N ILE A 152 8.96 -12.46 10.27
CA ILE A 152 8.04 -11.73 9.38
C ILE A 152 8.53 -10.29 9.22
N SER A 153 8.75 -9.89 7.97
CA SER A 153 9.10 -8.51 7.63
C SER A 153 7.86 -7.73 7.23
N LEU A 154 7.57 -6.63 7.91
CA LEU A 154 6.42 -5.77 7.64
C LEU A 154 6.84 -4.50 6.87
N PRO A 155 6.18 -4.18 5.74
CA PRO A 155 6.52 -3.00 4.93
C PRO A 155 6.41 -1.64 5.66
N ILE A 156 5.55 -1.54 6.67
CA ILE A 156 5.39 -0.34 7.51
C ILE A 156 6.64 0.00 8.35
N PHE A 157 7.39 -1.00 8.83
CA PHE A 157 8.47 -0.79 9.80
C PHE A 157 9.87 -0.65 9.19
N PHE A 158 9.98 -0.76 7.87
CA PHE A 158 11.26 -0.71 7.17
C PHE A 158 11.93 0.69 7.21
N LYS A 159 11.34 1.70 7.89
CA LYS A 159 11.81 3.09 7.91
C LYS A 159 12.71 3.47 9.10
N PHE A 160 12.65 2.77 10.24
CA PHE A 160 13.20 3.34 11.47
C PHE A 160 14.48 2.70 12.00
N PHE A 161 14.77 1.46 11.64
CA PHE A 161 15.94 0.77 12.17
C PHE A 161 16.53 -0.10 11.06
N SER A 162 17.81 0.09 10.78
CA SER A 162 18.62 -0.89 10.04
C SER A 162 18.79 -2.22 10.82
N THR A 163 18.08 -2.37 11.94
CA THR A 163 18.25 -3.39 12.98
C THR A 163 16.94 -3.80 13.67
N ILE A 164 15.73 -3.48 13.16
CA ILE A 164 14.54 -4.14 13.74
C ILE A 164 14.64 -5.60 13.34
N ASP A 165 14.84 -6.43 14.36
CA ASP A 165 14.70 -7.88 14.24
C ASP A 165 13.33 -8.17 13.64
N PRO A 166 13.26 -8.99 12.58
CA PRO A 166 12.00 -9.27 11.93
C PRO A 166 11.04 -9.89 12.96
N PHE A 167 9.76 -9.53 12.87
CA PHE A 167 8.77 -9.82 13.90
C PHE A 167 8.55 -11.32 14.01
N SER A 168 8.33 -11.81 15.22
CA SER A 168 7.75 -13.14 15.37
C SER A 168 6.37 -13.19 14.70
N PRO A 169 5.89 -14.37 14.28
CA PRO A 169 4.56 -14.52 13.70
C PRO A 169 3.43 -13.94 14.57
N ILE A 170 3.54 -14.09 15.90
CA ILE A 170 2.53 -13.57 16.85
C ILE A 170 2.56 -12.04 16.91
N GLU A 171 3.74 -11.42 16.97
CA GLU A 171 3.85 -9.96 16.95
C GLU A 171 3.35 -9.38 15.63
N ALA A 172 3.61 -10.07 14.51
CA ALA A 172 3.12 -9.66 13.20
C ALA A 172 1.59 -9.67 13.11
N CYS A 173 0.91 -10.59 13.80
CA CYS A 173 -0.56 -10.63 13.88
C CYS A 173 -1.13 -9.36 14.52
N CYS A 174 -0.42 -8.68 15.41
CA CYS A 174 -0.92 -7.47 16.07
C CYS A 174 -1.00 -6.24 15.14
N TYR A 175 -0.53 -6.35 13.90
CA TYR A 175 -0.46 -5.25 12.94
C TYR A 175 -1.42 -5.38 11.76
N PHE A 176 -2.14 -6.50 11.65
CA PHE A 176 -3.17 -6.75 10.64
C PHE A 176 -4.51 -7.00 11.33
#